data_AF-A0A3B9WNM8-F1
#
_entry.id   AF-A0A3B9WNM8-F1
#
_cell.length_a   1.000
_cell.length_b   1.000
_cell.length_c   1.000
_cell.angle_alpha   90.00
_cell.angle_beta   90.00
_cell.angle_gamma   90.00
#
_symmetry.space_group_name_H-M   'P 1'
#
loop_
_entity.id
_entity.type
_entity.pdbx_description
1 polymer ?
#
loop_
_entity_poly.entity_id
_entity_poly.type
_entity_poly.pdbx_seq_one_letter_code
_entity_poly.pdbx_strand_id
1 'polypeptide(L)'
;ARIYDTPERVLPRQVLDAPTPTEHDARKQLLIRSAIAQGVATVGDLADYYRQKPAAVKPLIAELIEEGELRTVAVDGWAEKAFVHRSAKLPKQLHATALLSPFDSLVWCRPRNERLFDFHYRIEI
;
A
#
# COMPACT_ATOMS: atom_id res chain seq x y z
N ALA A 1 -21.39 21.02 -13.73
CA ALA A 1 -20.77 21.77 -12.61
C ALA A 1 -20.42 20.80 -11.49
N ARG A 2 -19.35 21.04 -10.72
CA ARG A 2 -19.06 20.27 -9.50
C ARG A 2 -19.89 20.82 -8.35
N ILE A 3 -20.52 19.96 -7.56
CA ILE A 3 -21.35 20.32 -6.40
C ILE A 3 -20.61 19.84 -5.15
N TYR A 4 -20.54 20.70 -4.13
CA TYR A 4 -19.85 20.44 -2.87
C TYR A 4 -20.83 20.64 -1.71
N ASP A 5 -20.75 19.82 -0.68
CA ASP A 5 -21.57 19.93 0.54
C ASP A 5 -20.78 19.39 1.75
N THR A 6 -21.30 19.61 2.96
CA THR A 6 -20.61 19.16 4.19
C THR A 6 -20.79 17.65 4.41
N PRO A 7 -19.81 16.96 5.02
CA PRO A 7 -19.92 15.53 5.31
C PRO A 7 -21.22 15.15 6.04
N GLU A 8 -21.73 15.99 6.95
CA GLU A 8 -22.93 15.71 7.75
C GLU A 8 -24.21 15.60 6.92
N ARG A 9 -24.23 16.20 5.73
CA ARG A 9 -25.38 16.19 4.83
C ARG A 9 -25.35 15.05 3.81
N VAL A 10 -24.16 14.49 3.57
CA VAL A 10 -23.94 13.54 2.46
C VAL A 10 -23.50 12.15 2.93
N LEU A 11 -22.88 12.04 4.11
CA LEU A 11 -22.47 10.76 4.68
C LEU A 11 -23.55 10.20 5.62
N PRO A 12 -23.78 8.87 5.62
CA PRO A 12 -24.64 8.23 6.61
C PRO A 12 -24.16 8.47 8.05
N ARG A 13 -25.08 8.60 9.01
CA ARG A 13 -24.75 8.80 10.44
C ARG A 13 -23.76 7.76 10.99
N GLN A 14 -23.90 6.49 10.60
CA GLN A 14 -22.97 5.43 10.98
C GLN A 14 -21.50 5.69 10.59
N VAL A 15 -21.24 6.49 9.55
CA VAL A 15 -19.88 6.88 9.15
C VAL A 15 -19.38 8.07 9.96
N LEU A 16 -20.25 9.05 10.20
CA LEU A 16 -19.94 10.26 10.97
C LEU A 16 -19.69 9.95 12.45
N ASP A 17 -20.49 9.05 13.00
CA ASP A 17 -20.45 8.65 14.41
C ASP A 17 -19.40 7.56 14.67
N ALA A 18 -18.70 7.08 13.63
CA ALA A 18 -17.63 6.10 13.78
C ALA A 18 -16.45 6.74 14.53
N PRO A 19 -15.85 6.05 15.52
CA PRO A 19 -14.73 6.59 16.26
C PRO A 19 -13.52 6.79 15.34
N THR A 20 -12.92 7.97 15.38
CA THR A 20 -11.66 8.24 14.70
C THR A 20 -10.54 7.45 15.39
N PRO A 21 -9.80 6.59 14.67
CA PRO A 21 -8.67 5.88 15.25
C PRO A 21 -7.57 6.86 15.68
N THR A 22 -6.71 6.43 16.60
CA THR A 22 -5.49 7.19 16.91
C THR A 22 -4.61 7.30 15.67
N GLU A 23 -3.73 8.31 15.62
CA GLU A 23 -2.82 8.44 14.49
C GLU A 23 -1.94 7.19 14.30
N HIS A 24 -1.47 6.59 15.40
CA HIS A 24 -0.66 5.38 15.38
C HIS A 24 -1.43 4.19 14.78
N ASP A 25 -2.66 3.95 15.26
CA ASP A 25 -3.51 2.87 14.74
C ASP A 25 -3.89 3.09 13.28
N ALA A 26 -4.23 4.34 12.91
CA ALA A 26 -4.57 4.71 11.54
C ALA A 26 -3.41 4.40 10.59
N ARG A 27 -2.18 4.78 10.97
CA ARG A 27 -0.97 4.53 10.18
C ARG A 27 -0.72 3.04 10.01
N LYS A 28 -0.86 2.23 11.08
CA LYS A 28 -0.73 0.77 11.01
C LYS A 28 -1.77 0.14 10.10
N GLN A 29 -3.04 0.54 10.22
CA GLN A 29 -4.09 0.03 9.34
C GLN A 29 -3.85 0.38 7.87
N LEU A 30 -3.34 1.58 7.58
CA LEU A 30 -2.95 1.97 6.22
C LEU A 30 -1.78 1.13 5.70
N LEU A 31 -0.80 0.77 6.54
CA LEU A 31 0.29 -0.14 6.16
C LEU A 31 -0.20 -1.55 5.87
N ILE A 32 -1.14 -2.08 6.67
CA ILE A 32 -1.78 -3.37 6.41
C ILE A 32 -2.51 -3.35 5.05
N ARG A 33 -3.31 -2.31 4.79
CA ARG A 33 -4.01 -2.13 3.51
C ARG A 33 -3.04 -2.03 2.33
N SER A 34 -1.94 -1.32 2.51
CA SER A 34 -0.86 -1.21 1.52
C SER A 34 -0.25 -2.58 1.20
N ALA A 35 0.10 -3.36 2.23
CA ALA A 35 0.65 -4.71 2.06
C ALA A 35 -0.32 -5.67 1.36
N ILE A 36 -1.62 -5.58 1.65
CA ILE A 36 -2.66 -6.38 0.98
C ILE A 36 -2.78 -6.00 -0.49
N ALA A 37 -2.80 -4.70 -0.81
CA ALA A 37 -2.94 -4.21 -2.17
C ALA A 37 -1.72 -4.53 -3.05
N GLN A 38 -0.52 -4.48 -2.47
CA GLN A 38 0.74 -4.64 -3.20
C GLN A 38 1.27 -6.09 -3.22
N GLY A 39 0.82 -6.95 -2.32
CA GLY A 39 1.29 -8.33 -2.20
C GLY A 39 2.65 -8.43 -1.53
N VAL A 40 3.73 -8.21 -2.29
CA VAL A 40 5.12 -8.13 -1.79
C VAL A 40 5.65 -6.72 -1.95
N ALA A 41 6.18 -6.12 -0.88
CA ALA A 41 6.50 -4.70 -0.84
C ALA A 41 7.71 -4.42 0.07
N THR A 42 8.59 -3.49 -0.31
CA THR A 42 9.64 -2.99 0.59
C THR A 42 9.10 -1.93 1.55
N VAL A 43 9.91 -1.45 2.49
CA VAL A 43 9.51 -0.32 3.37
C VAL A 43 9.10 0.91 2.55
N GLY A 44 9.84 1.19 1.48
CA GLY A 44 9.56 2.32 0.59
C GLY A 44 8.21 2.17 -0.11
N ASP A 45 7.94 0.99 -0.65
CA ASP A 45 6.67 0.68 -1.32
C ASP A 45 5.46 0.84 -0.37
N LEU A 46 5.58 0.28 0.84
CA LEU A 46 4.51 0.32 1.84
C LEU A 46 4.21 1.75 2.29
N ALA A 47 5.26 2.54 2.50
CA ALA A 47 5.15 3.95 2.88
C ALA A 47 4.55 4.78 1.74
N ASP A 48 4.97 4.55 0.49
CA ASP A 48 4.59 5.37 -0.65
C ASP A 48 3.10 5.25 -1.02
N TYR A 49 2.50 4.06 -0.86
CA TYR A 49 1.12 3.80 -1.30
C TYR A 49 0.08 4.79 -0.71
N TYR A 50 0.23 5.12 0.58
CA TYR A 50 -0.57 6.15 1.26
C TYR A 50 0.26 7.40 1.63
N ARG A 51 1.40 7.60 0.96
CA ARG A 51 2.31 8.75 1.13
C ARG A 51 2.73 9.02 2.58
N GLN A 52 2.95 7.95 3.33
CA GLN A 52 3.47 8.02 4.69
C GLN A 52 4.98 8.30 4.70
N LYS A 53 5.48 9.01 5.72
CA LYS A 53 6.92 9.27 5.86
C LYS A 53 7.66 7.98 6.26
N PRO A 54 8.72 7.56 5.54
CA PRO A 54 9.45 6.32 5.86
C PRO A 54 9.97 6.25 7.30
N ALA A 55 10.40 7.37 7.88
CA ALA A 55 10.86 7.44 9.26
C ALA A 55 9.77 7.07 10.29
N ALA A 56 8.50 7.43 10.01
CA ALA A 56 7.37 7.09 10.87
C ALA A 56 6.90 5.64 10.66
N VAL A 57 7.13 5.09 9.47
CA VAL A 57 6.63 3.75 9.08
C VAL A 57 7.54 2.62 9.58
N LYS A 58 8.85 2.83 9.62
CA LYS A 58 9.82 1.82 10.08
C LYS A 58 9.49 1.18 11.45
N PRO A 59 9.22 1.94 12.53
CA PRO A 59 8.85 1.34 13.81
C PRO A 59 7.52 0.59 13.73
N LEU A 60 6.53 1.12 12.99
CA LEU A 60 5.23 0.48 12.83
C LEU A 60 5.31 -0.85 12.07
N ILE A 61 6.21 -0.97 11.09
CA ILE A 61 6.47 -2.25 10.42
C ILE A 61 7.06 -3.26 11.40
N ALA A 62 7.96 -2.85 12.30
CA ALA A 62 8.51 -3.73 13.32
C ALA A 62 7.40 -4.24 14.26
N GLU A 63 6.54 -3.35 14.75
CA GLU A 63 5.38 -3.73 15.56
C GLU A 63 4.44 -4.70 14.81
N LEU A 64 4.13 -4.42 13.54
CA LEU A 64 3.24 -5.28 12.74
C LEU A 64 3.84 -6.67 12.46
N ILE A 65 5.18 -6.79 12.49
CA ILE A 65 5.86 -8.09 12.42
C ILE A 65 5.74 -8.82 13.76
N GLU A 66 5.94 -8.12 14.87
CA GLU A 66 5.77 -8.68 16.23
C GLU A 66 4.33 -9.14 16.47
N GLU A 67 3.34 -8.40 15.97
CA GLU A 67 1.92 -8.75 16.00
C GLU A 67 1.55 -9.89 15.03
N GLY A 68 2.46 -10.24 14.11
CA GLY A 68 2.24 -11.28 13.11
C GLY A 68 1.28 -10.89 11.98
N GLU A 69 0.98 -9.60 11.79
CA GLU A 69 0.22 -9.08 10.65
C GLU A 69 1.08 -9.04 9.37
N LEU A 70 2.38 -8.74 9.52
CA LEU A 70 3.36 -8.76 8.45
C LEU A 70 4.39 -9.87 8.65
N ARG A 71 4.89 -10.40 7.52
CA ARG A 71 6.00 -11.34 7.49
C ARG A 71 7.13 -10.77 6.64
N THR A 72 8.36 -10.88 7.13
CA THR A 72 9.54 -10.56 6.34
C THR A 72 9.80 -11.67 5.32
N VAL A 73 10.08 -11.30 4.08
CA VAL A 73 10.45 -12.21 3.00
C VAL A 73 11.67 -11.70 2.25
N ALA A 74 12.41 -12.62 1.64
CA ALA A 74 13.43 -12.30 0.65
C ALA A 74 12.85 -12.52 -0.75
N VAL A 75 13.21 -11.65 -1.68
CA VAL A 75 12.85 -11.77 -3.10
C VAL A 75 14.15 -11.83 -3.86
N ASP A 76 14.31 -12.85 -4.71
CA ASP A 76 15.53 -13.01 -5.49
C ASP A 76 15.79 -11.78 -6.37
N GLY A 77 17.03 -11.30 -6.35
CA GLY A 77 17.43 -10.08 -7.06
C GLY A 77 17.12 -8.77 -6.34
N TRP A 78 16.41 -8.80 -5.19
CA TRP A 78 16.17 -7.59 -4.39
C TRP A 78 17.21 -7.47 -3.28
N ALA A 79 17.86 -6.31 -3.19
CA ALA A 79 18.79 -6.00 -2.10
C ALA A 79 18.06 -5.66 -0.79
N GLU A 80 16.87 -5.06 -0.89
CA GLU A 80 16.07 -4.66 0.26
C GLU A 80 15.25 -5.83 0.82
N LYS A 81 15.02 -5.82 2.14
CA LYS A 81 14.00 -6.68 2.76
C LYS A 81 12.62 -6.31 2.24
N ALA A 82 11.82 -7.34 1.96
CA ALA A 82 10.43 -7.18 1.58
C ALA A 82 9.51 -7.75 2.66
N PHE A 83 8.25 -7.36 2.58
CA PHE A 83 7.21 -7.71 3.53
C PHE A 83 5.96 -8.13 2.76
N VAL A 84 5.25 -9.09 3.34
CA VAL A 84 3.95 -9.55 2.87
C VAL A 84 2.98 -9.57 4.03
N HIS A 85 1.70 -9.36 3.76
CA HIS A 85 0.66 -9.59 4.75
C HIS A 85 0.60 -11.08 5.15
N ARG A 86 0.19 -11.37 6.38
CA ARG A 86 0.05 -12.76 6.88
C ARG A 86 -0.83 -13.64 6.01
N SER A 87 -1.87 -13.08 5.40
CA SER A 87 -2.77 -13.81 4.51
C SER A 87 -2.29 -13.91 3.06
N ALA A 88 -1.14 -13.33 2.71
CA ALA A 88 -0.60 -13.39 1.36
C ALA A 88 -0.33 -14.84 0.94
N LYS A 89 -0.91 -15.23 -0.20
CA LYS A 89 -0.78 -16.55 -0.81
C LYS A 89 0.07 -16.44 -2.06
N LEU A 90 1.00 -17.38 -2.24
CA LEU A 90 1.78 -17.50 -3.47
C LEU A 90 0.99 -18.41 -4.44
N PRO A 91 0.48 -17.89 -5.57
CA PRO A 91 -0.14 -18.74 -6.58
C PRO A 91 0.91 -19.64 -7.24
N LYS A 92 0.55 -20.89 -7.56
CA LYS A 92 1.45 -21.81 -8.29
C LYS A 92 1.70 -21.36 -9.73
N GLN A 93 0.68 -20.78 -10.35
CA GLN A 93 0.72 -20.17 -11.68
C GLN A 93 -0.21 -18.96 -11.67
N LEU A 94 0.20 -17.90 -12.36
CA LEU A 94 -0.60 -16.71 -12.58
C LEU A 94 -0.52 -16.35 -14.06
N HIS A 95 -1.65 -16.41 -14.76
CA HIS A 95 -1.81 -15.88 -16.11
C HIS A 95 -2.77 -14.71 -16.03
N ALA A 96 -2.22 -13.50 -15.96
CA ALA A 96 -2.99 -12.26 -15.91
C ALA A 96 -2.43 -11.26 -16.92
N THR A 97 -3.32 -10.62 -17.66
CA THR A 97 -3.01 -9.50 -18.54
C THR A 97 -4.10 -8.47 -18.38
N ALA A 98 -3.72 -7.24 -18.09
CA ALA A 98 -4.64 -6.13 -17.90
C ALA A 98 -4.12 -4.90 -18.64
N LEU A 99 -5.02 -4.13 -19.24
CA LEU A 99 -4.71 -2.80 -19.74
C LEU A 99 -4.78 -1.83 -18.56
N LEU A 100 -3.68 -1.10 -18.32
CA LEU A 100 -3.59 -0.15 -17.22
C LEU A 100 -3.84 1.27 -17.70
N SER A 101 -4.58 2.03 -16.91
CA SER A 101 -4.68 3.46 -17.07
C SER A 101 -3.33 4.13 -16.73
N PRO A 102 -2.98 5.25 -17.38
CA PRO A 102 -1.88 6.13 -16.95
C PRO A 102 -1.97 6.55 -15.48
N PHE A 103 -3.18 6.55 -14.91
CA PHE A 103 -3.44 6.93 -13.52
C PHE A 103 -3.70 5.74 -12.60
N ASP A 104 -3.39 4.52 -13.04
CA ASP A 104 -3.52 3.33 -12.19
C ASP A 104 -2.57 3.39 -10.98
N SER A 105 -3.04 2.96 -9.81
CA SER A 105 -2.22 2.93 -8.60
C SER A 105 -0.95 2.09 -8.75
N LEU A 106 -0.96 1.09 -9.64
CA LEU A 106 0.22 0.29 -9.96
C LEU A 106 1.32 1.17 -10.58
N VAL A 107 0.97 2.12 -11.46
CA VAL A 107 1.95 2.92 -12.20
C VAL A 107 2.53 4.10 -11.41
N TRP A 108 1.96 4.44 -10.25
CA TRP A 108 2.39 5.61 -9.46
C TRP A 108 3.78 5.49 -8.84
N CYS A 109 4.13 4.31 -8.31
CA CYS A 109 5.42 4.09 -7.67
C CYS A 109 6.46 3.62 -8.71
N ARG A 110 7.13 4.57 -9.35
CA ARG A 110 8.07 4.29 -10.46
C ARG A 110 9.20 3.32 -10.08
N PRO A 111 9.90 3.46 -8.95
CA PRO A 111 10.96 2.52 -8.58
C PRO A 111 10.44 1.09 -8.39
N ARG A 112 9.20 0.93 -7.95
CA ARG A 112 8.57 -0.38 -7.79
C ARG A 112 8.26 -1.03 -9.15
N ASN A 113 7.76 -0.27 -10.12
CA ASN A 113 7.45 -0.81 -11.45
C ASN A 113 8.69 -1.22 -12.22
N GLU A 114 9.74 -0.41 -12.14
CA GLU A 114 11.04 -0.76 -12.72
C GLU A 114 11.56 -2.05 -12.09
N ARG A 115 11.51 -2.16 -10.75
CA ARG A 115 11.97 -3.36 -10.04
C ARG A 115 11.14 -4.63 -10.32
N LEU A 116 9.83 -4.50 -10.52
CA LEU A 116 8.95 -5.66 -10.72
C LEU A 116 8.80 -6.09 -12.18
N PHE A 117 8.80 -5.13 -13.09
CA PHE A 117 8.40 -5.34 -14.49
C PHE A 117 9.42 -4.83 -15.50
N ASP A 118 10.58 -4.33 -15.06
CA ASP A 118 11.57 -3.63 -15.91
C ASP A 118 10.92 -2.52 -16.76
N PHE A 119 9.88 -1.90 -16.20
CA PHE A 119 9.00 -1.00 -16.93
C PHE A 119 9.28 0.46 -16.57
N HIS A 120 9.87 1.18 -17.53
CA HIS A 120 10.23 2.58 -17.40
C HIS A 120 9.08 3.45 -17.94
N TYR A 121 8.26 4.00 -17.05
CA TYR A 121 7.09 4.80 -17.41
C TYR A 121 7.16 6.24 -16.90
N ARG A 122 6.87 7.19 -17.80
CA ARG A 122 6.73 8.62 -17.50
C ARG A 122 5.57 9.20 -18.30
N ILE A 123 4.65 9.88 -17.63
CA ILE A 123 3.63 10.72 -18.27
C ILE A 123 4.20 12.13 -18.30
N GLU A 124 4.70 12.53 -19.47
CA GLU A 124 5.30 13.84 -19.77
C GLU A 124 6.49 14.28 -18.87
N ILE A 125 7.32 15.18 -19.40
CA ILE A 125 8.50 15.78 -18.75
C ILE A 125 8.16 17.23 -18.42
#